data_AF-A0A2V2EL58-F1
#
_entry.id   AF-A0A2V2EL58-F1
#
_cell.length_a   1.000
_cell.length_b   1.000
_cell.length_c   1.000
_cell.angle_alpha   90.00
_cell.angle_beta   90.00
_cell.angle_gamma   90.00
#
_symmetry.space_group_name_H-M   'P 1'
#
loop_
_entity.id
_entity.type
_entity.pdbx_description
1 polymer ?
#
loop_
_entity_poly.entity_id
_entity_poly.type
_entity_poly.pdbx_seq_one_letter_code
_entity_poly.pdbx_strand_id
1 'polypeptide(L)'
;MDLDVKLFEQTINEILPNTGVHVRDVNLPKELAEKYVPYTIIKEIGFTDASKRVMGMKTSHRFAILSNHMEELSNGIMVAQSNSHFVVLDNYEYHGKTLITLLHLPNDKRWKLFQNVRLDIYDDIIKETRERFENKCEQAVIPELATEEWLKRCSHPLGMDMQGNMFDLEVDLSTLCSNIRGESFRKFYHKIVFIKASPILRISLRERMDCCEYDNGCLAYGYINEREGLSFRILCSADVRFNKLTRRSFDPMRTLTLRRKAADDYRFLGLDYCDVDTSDFADYIAAMDERYKCAHEQTEKMREFKFLDSVRHPEYPDIVLVMLFKEGMQAEKVWVHCMAFSENELFGKLLTEPKQNFGIHPGNIIGFTPVPQKDGIVCISVGRAV
;
A
#
# COMPACT_ATOMS: atom_id res chain seq x y z
N MET A 1 -14.90 23.64 6.87
CA MET A 1 -13.49 23.45 6.49
C MET A 1 -13.31 24.26 5.23
N ASP A 2 -12.51 25.32 5.28
CA ASP A 2 -12.19 26.06 4.06
C ASP A 2 -11.43 25.11 3.14
N LEU A 3 -11.90 24.98 1.90
CA LEU A 3 -11.29 24.09 0.92
C LEU A 3 -9.89 24.63 0.59
N ASP A 4 -8.85 23.87 0.88
CA ASP A 4 -7.51 24.15 0.35
C ASP A 4 -7.52 23.86 -1.15
N VAL A 5 -7.76 24.91 -1.94
CA VAL A 5 -7.91 24.83 -3.39
C VAL A 5 -6.66 24.23 -4.04
N LYS A 6 -5.45 24.56 -3.54
CA LYS A 6 -4.21 24.03 -4.12
C LYS A 6 -4.08 22.54 -3.87
N LEU A 7 -4.33 22.10 -2.63
CA LEU A 7 -4.31 20.68 -2.30
C LEU A 7 -5.39 19.91 -3.09
N PHE A 8 -6.56 20.53 -3.28
CA PHE A 8 -7.64 19.94 -4.05
C PHE A 8 -7.29 19.78 -5.54
N GLU A 9 -6.75 20.82 -6.18
CA GLU A 9 -6.26 20.76 -7.57
C GLU A 9 -5.16 19.69 -7.74
N GLN A 10 -4.21 19.61 -6.81
CA GLN A 10 -3.18 18.57 -6.80
C GLN A 10 -3.80 17.18 -6.70
N THR A 11 -4.78 17.00 -5.82
CA THR A 11 -5.47 15.72 -5.62
C THR A 11 -6.26 15.31 -6.87
N ILE A 12 -6.93 16.25 -7.54
CA ILE A 12 -7.63 16.00 -8.80
C ILE A 12 -6.65 15.53 -9.89
N ASN A 13 -5.51 16.22 -10.02
CA ASN A 13 -4.46 15.87 -10.97
C ASN A 13 -3.78 14.53 -10.65
N GLU A 14 -3.91 14.03 -9.43
CA GLU A 14 -3.45 12.70 -9.04
C GLU A 14 -4.45 11.60 -9.43
N ILE A 15 -5.76 11.79 -9.23
CA ILE A 15 -6.74 10.70 -9.35
C ILE A 15 -7.47 10.61 -10.69
N LEU A 16 -7.58 11.70 -11.46
CA LEU A 16 -8.32 11.71 -12.72
C LEU A 16 -7.50 11.24 -13.94
N PRO A 17 -6.22 11.64 -14.10
CA PRO A 17 -5.45 11.22 -15.27
C PRO A 17 -5.24 9.71 -15.30
N ASN A 18 -5.27 9.15 -16.52
CA ASN A 18 -5.05 7.72 -16.79
C ASN A 18 -6.01 6.78 -16.04
N THR A 19 -7.22 7.24 -15.73
CA THR A 19 -8.26 6.40 -15.13
C THR A 19 -8.67 5.28 -16.09
N GLY A 20 -8.63 4.05 -15.58
CA GLY A 20 -9.26 2.90 -16.20
C GLY A 20 -10.71 2.78 -15.76
N VAL A 21 -11.57 2.24 -16.64
CA VAL A 21 -12.94 1.83 -16.27
C VAL A 21 -12.92 0.35 -15.95
N HIS A 22 -13.21 0.02 -14.70
CA HIS A 22 -13.29 -1.34 -14.19
C HIS A 22 -14.74 -1.69 -13.85
N VAL A 23 -15.21 -2.86 -14.23
CA VAL A 23 -16.61 -3.24 -14.07
C VAL A 23 -16.80 -4.35 -13.05
N ARG A 24 -17.82 -4.17 -12.21
CA ARG A 24 -18.31 -5.18 -11.26
C ARG A 24 -19.81 -5.37 -11.50
N ASP A 25 -20.16 -6.55 -11.99
CA ASP A 25 -21.53 -6.94 -12.31
C ASP A 25 -22.16 -7.63 -11.10
N VAL A 26 -23.34 -7.17 -10.69
CA VAL A 26 -24.05 -7.64 -9.48
C VAL A 26 -25.56 -7.61 -9.68
N ASN A 27 -26.29 -8.42 -8.92
CA ASN A 27 -27.74 -8.30 -8.81
C ASN A 27 -28.09 -7.57 -7.51
N LEU A 28 -28.72 -6.40 -7.62
CA LEU A 28 -29.17 -5.63 -6.48
C LEU A 28 -30.70 -5.55 -6.46
N PRO A 29 -31.33 -5.68 -5.27
CA PRO A 29 -32.70 -5.24 -5.08
C PRO A 29 -32.81 -3.74 -5.38
N LYS A 30 -33.95 -3.32 -5.94
CA LYS A 30 -34.24 -1.92 -6.27
C LYS A 30 -34.00 -0.98 -5.08
N GLU A 31 -34.42 -1.40 -3.88
CA GLU A 31 -34.26 -0.64 -2.63
C GLU A 31 -32.79 -0.36 -2.26
N LEU A 32 -31.85 -1.23 -2.66
CA LEU A 32 -30.41 -1.00 -2.48
C LEU A 32 -29.84 -0.13 -3.59
N ALA A 33 -30.28 -0.36 -4.83
CA ALA A 33 -29.84 0.41 -5.99
C ALA A 33 -30.19 1.91 -5.87
N GLU A 34 -31.34 2.23 -5.29
CA GLU A 34 -31.78 3.62 -5.06
C GLU A 34 -30.93 4.37 -4.02
N LYS A 35 -30.14 3.66 -3.19
CA LYS A 35 -29.23 4.29 -2.21
C LYS A 35 -27.97 4.87 -2.83
N TYR A 36 -27.65 4.53 -4.08
CA TYR A 36 -26.57 5.14 -4.83
C TYR A 36 -27.03 6.48 -5.43
N VAL A 37 -27.01 7.52 -4.58
CA VAL A 37 -27.42 8.88 -4.95
C VAL A 37 -26.23 9.62 -5.58
N PRO A 38 -26.38 10.21 -6.79
CA PRO A 38 -25.32 10.98 -7.42
C PRO A 38 -24.75 12.09 -6.53
N TYR A 39 -23.44 12.29 -6.65
CA TYR A 39 -22.59 13.23 -5.92
C TYR A 39 -22.50 12.98 -4.40
N THR A 40 -22.87 11.78 -3.94
CA THR A 40 -22.59 11.33 -2.57
C THR A 40 -21.32 10.48 -2.53
N ILE A 41 -20.69 10.41 -1.35
CA ILE A 41 -19.52 9.55 -1.11
C ILE A 41 -19.97 8.29 -0.39
N ILE A 42 -19.43 7.15 -0.82
CA ILE A 42 -19.55 5.87 -0.14
C ILE A 42 -18.15 5.36 0.25
N LYS A 43 -18.05 4.56 1.30
CA LYS A 43 -16.81 3.89 1.70
C LYS A 43 -17.04 2.38 1.74
N GLU A 44 -16.25 1.61 0.99
CA GLU A 44 -16.28 0.15 1.09
C GLU A 44 -15.30 -0.33 2.17
N ILE A 45 -15.77 -1.14 3.12
CA ILE A 45 -14.93 -1.64 4.22
C ILE A 45 -14.04 -2.80 3.80
N GLY A 46 -14.46 -3.58 2.79
CA GLY A 46 -13.70 -4.69 2.22
C GLY A 46 -12.91 -4.32 0.97
N PHE A 47 -12.20 -5.29 0.41
CA PHE A 47 -11.62 -5.14 -0.93
C PHE A 47 -12.71 -5.04 -1.98
N THR A 48 -12.51 -4.17 -2.97
CA THR A 48 -13.43 -4.04 -4.11
C THR A 48 -12.80 -4.68 -5.34
N ASP A 49 -13.30 -5.86 -5.69
CA ASP A 49 -12.88 -6.55 -6.91
C ASP A 49 -13.72 -6.12 -8.11
N ALA A 50 -13.05 -5.89 -9.24
CA ALA A 50 -13.65 -5.57 -10.52
C ALA A 50 -12.81 -6.15 -11.68
N SER A 51 -13.36 -6.14 -12.88
CA SER A 51 -12.67 -6.56 -14.10
C SER A 51 -12.30 -5.35 -14.94
N LYS A 52 -11.05 -5.27 -15.44
CA LYS A 52 -10.69 -4.29 -16.48
C LYS A 52 -11.22 -4.66 -17.87
N ARG A 53 -11.71 -5.90 -18.03
CA ARG A 53 -12.34 -6.39 -19.27
C ARG A 53 -13.83 -6.09 -19.22
N VAL A 54 -14.34 -5.35 -20.21
CA VAL A 54 -15.72 -4.84 -20.25
C VAL A 54 -16.45 -5.34 -21.50
N MET A 55 -17.47 -6.16 -21.31
CA MET A 55 -18.36 -6.68 -22.36
C MET A 55 -19.81 -6.76 -21.84
N GLY A 56 -20.63 -7.69 -22.35
CA GLY A 56 -21.98 -7.92 -21.85
C GLY A 56 -22.04 -8.27 -20.36
N MET A 57 -23.24 -8.18 -19.80
CA MET A 57 -23.54 -8.59 -18.43
C MET A 57 -24.74 -9.53 -18.36
N LYS A 58 -24.66 -10.49 -17.42
CA LYS A 58 -25.75 -11.41 -17.09
C LYS A 58 -26.64 -10.89 -15.95
N THR A 59 -26.12 -9.96 -15.15
CA THR A 59 -26.79 -9.42 -13.97
C THR A 59 -27.65 -8.19 -14.32
N SER A 60 -28.34 -7.66 -13.32
CA SER A 60 -29.17 -6.46 -13.44
C SER A 60 -28.39 -5.15 -13.27
N HIS A 61 -27.31 -5.14 -12.48
CA HIS A 61 -26.58 -3.92 -12.15
C HIS A 61 -25.09 -4.05 -12.47
N ARG A 62 -24.48 -2.95 -12.89
CA ARG A 62 -23.04 -2.82 -13.15
C ARG A 62 -22.51 -1.60 -12.40
N PHE A 63 -21.53 -1.80 -11.54
CA PHE A 63 -20.66 -0.72 -11.11
C PHE A 63 -19.60 -0.48 -12.17
N ALA A 64 -19.50 0.74 -12.69
CA ALA A 64 -18.38 1.22 -13.48
C ALA A 64 -17.49 2.07 -12.58
N ILE A 65 -16.33 1.55 -12.21
CA ILE A 65 -15.38 2.15 -11.29
C ILE A 65 -14.27 2.80 -12.10
N LEU A 66 -14.20 4.13 -12.07
CA LEU A 66 -13.11 4.92 -12.62
C LEU A 66 -11.99 4.99 -11.59
N SER A 67 -10.83 4.42 -11.91
CA SER A 67 -9.66 4.46 -11.03
C SER A 67 -8.36 4.35 -11.81
N ASN A 68 -7.32 5.01 -11.33
CA ASN A 68 -5.95 4.86 -11.82
C ASN A 68 -5.02 4.15 -10.82
N HIS A 69 -5.56 3.68 -9.68
CA HIS A 69 -4.78 3.15 -8.57
C HIS A 69 -5.39 1.88 -7.94
N MET A 70 -6.25 1.18 -8.68
CA MET A 70 -6.56 -0.22 -8.40
C MET A 70 -5.38 -1.10 -8.83
N GLU A 71 -5.06 -2.13 -8.05
CA GLU A 71 -3.97 -3.06 -8.36
C GLU A 71 -4.49 -4.27 -9.16
N GLU A 72 -3.74 -4.71 -10.15
CA GLU A 72 -4.06 -5.93 -10.88
C GLU A 72 -3.54 -7.16 -10.12
N LEU A 73 -4.46 -8.05 -9.72
CA LEU A 73 -4.11 -9.30 -9.04
C LEU A 73 -3.65 -10.36 -10.05
N SER A 74 -4.49 -10.64 -11.05
CA SER A 74 -4.18 -11.55 -12.17
C SER A 74 -5.25 -11.47 -13.25
N ASN A 75 -4.90 -11.75 -14.51
CA ASN A 75 -5.84 -11.92 -15.63
C ASN A 75 -6.88 -10.80 -15.78
N GLY A 76 -6.52 -9.55 -15.48
CA GLY A 76 -7.40 -8.41 -15.54
C GLY A 76 -8.39 -8.23 -14.39
N ILE A 77 -8.22 -8.98 -13.29
CA ILE A 77 -8.89 -8.71 -12.01
C ILE A 77 -8.17 -7.55 -11.34
N MET A 78 -8.91 -6.47 -11.13
CA MET A 78 -8.47 -5.24 -10.46
C MET A 78 -9.05 -5.21 -9.06
N VAL A 79 -8.26 -4.74 -8.10
CA VAL A 79 -8.63 -4.70 -6.68
C VAL A 79 -8.39 -3.29 -6.13
N ALA A 80 -9.44 -2.67 -5.60
CA ALA A 80 -9.33 -1.51 -4.72
C ALA A 80 -9.18 -1.99 -3.28
N GLN A 81 -8.37 -1.28 -2.50
CA GLN A 81 -8.02 -1.62 -1.13
C GLN A 81 -9.26 -1.55 -0.22
N SER A 82 -9.18 -2.20 0.95
CA SER A 82 -10.17 -1.98 2.01
C SER A 82 -10.20 -0.52 2.45
N ASN A 83 -11.37 -0.01 2.84
CA ASN A 83 -11.61 1.38 3.23
C ASN A 83 -11.47 2.41 2.09
N SER A 84 -11.54 1.97 0.83
CA SER A 84 -11.59 2.89 -0.32
C SER A 84 -12.88 3.68 -0.35
N HIS A 85 -12.76 4.96 -0.73
CA HIS A 85 -13.88 5.89 -0.88
C HIS A 85 -14.20 6.11 -2.36
N PHE A 86 -15.48 6.26 -2.66
CA PHE A 86 -15.95 6.51 -4.02
C PHE A 86 -16.99 7.63 -4.04
N VAL A 87 -16.88 8.54 -5.01
CA VAL A 87 -18.00 9.43 -5.37
C VAL A 87 -18.92 8.66 -6.29
N VAL A 88 -20.21 8.60 -5.97
CA VAL A 88 -21.24 8.14 -6.91
C VAL A 88 -21.43 9.24 -7.95
N LEU A 89 -20.97 9.04 -9.16
CA LEU A 89 -21.16 10.03 -10.24
C LEU A 89 -22.55 9.93 -10.86
N ASP A 90 -23.06 8.72 -10.99
CA ASP A 90 -24.30 8.47 -11.74
C ASP A 90 -24.98 7.17 -11.33
N ASN A 91 -26.29 7.12 -11.56
CA ASN A 91 -27.15 5.95 -11.39
C ASN A 91 -28.19 5.95 -12.53
N TYR A 92 -27.89 5.20 -13.58
CA TYR A 92 -28.54 5.29 -14.89
C TYR A 92 -29.15 3.96 -15.31
N GLU A 93 -30.42 3.97 -15.71
CA GLU A 93 -31.12 2.78 -16.20
C GLU A 93 -31.19 2.77 -17.73
N TYR A 94 -30.88 1.61 -18.31
CA TYR A 94 -30.99 1.34 -19.74
C TYR A 94 -31.51 -0.08 -19.96
N HIS A 95 -32.65 -0.21 -20.65
CA HIS A 95 -33.29 -1.49 -20.98
C HIS A 95 -33.44 -2.46 -19.78
N GLY A 96 -33.81 -1.94 -18.61
CA GLY A 96 -34.00 -2.74 -17.39
C GLY A 96 -32.69 -3.20 -16.72
N LYS A 97 -31.54 -2.68 -17.16
CA LYS A 97 -30.24 -2.82 -16.48
C LYS A 97 -29.80 -1.47 -15.95
N THR A 98 -29.10 -1.47 -14.82
CA THR A 98 -28.66 -0.25 -14.14
C THR A 98 -27.14 -0.14 -14.14
N LEU A 99 -26.64 1.01 -14.55
CA LEU A 99 -25.25 1.44 -14.43
C LEU A 99 -25.12 2.35 -13.21
N ILE A 100 -24.20 2.01 -12.31
CA ILE A 100 -23.80 2.88 -11.20
C ILE A 100 -22.33 3.28 -11.45
N THR A 101 -22.09 4.56 -11.69
CA THR A 101 -20.76 5.07 -12.00
C THR A 101 -20.09 5.59 -10.74
N LEU A 102 -18.89 5.11 -10.44
CA LEU A 102 -18.12 5.44 -9.24
C LEU A 102 -16.76 6.03 -9.62
N LEU A 103 -16.37 7.13 -9.00
CA LEU A 103 -15.00 7.65 -9.07
C LEU A 103 -14.23 7.28 -7.80
N HIS A 104 -13.13 6.54 -7.94
CA HIS A 104 -12.27 6.14 -6.82
C HIS A 104 -11.45 7.32 -6.31
N LEU A 105 -11.63 7.65 -5.03
CA LEU A 105 -10.94 8.74 -4.33
C LEU A 105 -9.61 8.29 -3.71
N PRO A 106 -8.74 9.21 -3.27
CA PRO A 106 -7.49 8.86 -2.61
C PRO A 106 -7.70 7.98 -1.37
N ASN A 107 -6.79 7.02 -1.15
CA ASN A 107 -6.79 6.13 0.00
C ASN A 107 -6.13 6.77 1.24
N ASP A 108 -6.52 8.01 1.53
CA ASP A 108 -6.06 8.83 2.65
C ASP A 108 -7.10 9.92 2.97
N LYS A 109 -6.87 10.78 3.97
CA LYS A 109 -7.84 11.82 4.38
C LYS A 109 -8.27 12.78 3.25
N ARG A 110 -7.56 12.88 2.13
CA ARG A 110 -7.90 13.78 1.01
C ARG A 110 -9.22 13.41 0.33
N TRP A 111 -9.78 12.22 0.56
CA TRP A 111 -11.16 11.90 0.14
C TRP A 111 -12.17 12.95 0.64
N LYS A 112 -11.91 13.58 1.80
CA LYS A 112 -12.78 14.61 2.38
C LYS A 112 -12.89 15.87 1.53
N LEU A 113 -11.89 16.14 0.69
CA LEU A 113 -11.91 17.31 -0.21
C LEU A 113 -13.03 17.23 -1.24
N PHE A 114 -13.55 16.02 -1.51
CA PHE A 114 -14.63 15.78 -2.45
C PHE A 114 -16.02 15.86 -1.79
N GLN A 115 -16.10 16.05 -0.46
CA GLN A 115 -17.37 16.23 0.21
C GLN A 115 -18.03 17.54 -0.24
N ASN A 116 -19.25 17.44 -0.75
CA ASN A 116 -20.03 18.59 -1.22
C ASN A 116 -19.40 19.35 -2.40
N VAL A 117 -18.55 18.69 -3.19
CA VAL A 117 -17.96 19.27 -4.41
C VAL A 117 -18.44 18.53 -5.65
N ARG A 118 -18.84 19.30 -6.67
CA ARG A 118 -19.10 18.81 -8.02
C ARG A 118 -18.08 19.42 -8.97
N LEU A 119 -17.50 18.58 -9.83
CA LEU A 119 -16.57 19.02 -10.86
C LEU A 119 -17.29 19.02 -12.22
N ASP A 120 -17.00 20.01 -13.05
CA ASP A 120 -17.60 20.12 -14.39
C ASP A 120 -17.25 18.91 -15.28
N ILE A 121 -16.04 18.37 -15.13
CA ILE A 121 -15.58 17.18 -15.87
C ILE A 121 -16.43 15.92 -15.59
N TYR A 122 -17.22 15.90 -14.52
CA TYR A 122 -18.10 14.76 -14.24
C TYR A 122 -19.12 14.55 -15.35
N ASP A 123 -19.62 15.60 -15.98
CA ASP A 123 -20.66 15.48 -17.01
C ASP A 123 -20.14 14.73 -18.25
N ASP A 124 -18.89 15.02 -18.66
CA ASP A 124 -18.22 14.32 -19.76
C ASP A 124 -17.94 12.85 -19.39
N ILE A 125 -17.42 12.59 -18.18
CA ILE A 125 -17.18 11.22 -17.68
C ILE A 125 -18.47 10.40 -17.65
N ILE A 126 -19.56 10.98 -17.18
CA ILE A 126 -20.86 10.32 -17.10
C ILE A 126 -21.35 9.96 -18.49
N LYS A 127 -21.30 10.93 -19.43
CA LYS A 127 -21.70 10.72 -20.81
C LYS A 127 -20.93 9.58 -21.47
N GLU A 128 -19.60 9.61 -21.42
CA GLU A 128 -18.75 8.57 -22.01
C GLU A 128 -19.01 7.19 -21.38
N THR A 129 -19.22 7.14 -20.07
CA THR A 129 -19.48 5.88 -19.36
C THR A 129 -20.84 5.29 -19.73
N ARG A 130 -21.88 6.13 -19.87
CA ARG A 130 -23.21 5.71 -20.36
C ARG A 130 -23.14 5.18 -21.79
N GLU A 131 -22.53 5.93 -22.71
CA GLU A 131 -22.37 5.50 -24.11
C GLU A 131 -21.65 4.15 -24.20
N ARG A 132 -20.58 3.96 -23.41
CA ARG A 132 -19.89 2.66 -23.34
C ARG A 132 -20.76 1.55 -22.77
N PHE A 133 -21.57 1.84 -21.76
CA PHE A 133 -22.47 0.88 -21.14
C PHE A 133 -23.56 0.42 -22.11
N GLU A 134 -24.28 1.36 -22.74
CA GLU A 134 -25.33 1.09 -23.72
C GLU A 134 -24.80 0.20 -24.86
N ASN A 135 -23.62 0.54 -25.39
CA ASN A 135 -22.98 -0.23 -26.46
C ASN A 135 -22.59 -1.66 -26.05
N LYS A 136 -22.34 -1.93 -24.76
CA LYS A 136 -21.71 -3.18 -24.28
C LYS A 136 -22.65 -4.09 -23.52
N CYS A 137 -23.59 -3.56 -22.75
CA CYS A 137 -24.31 -4.31 -21.71
C CYS A 137 -25.16 -5.48 -22.26
N GLU A 138 -25.56 -5.43 -23.53
CA GLU A 138 -26.33 -6.47 -24.22
C GLU A 138 -25.47 -7.41 -25.08
N GLN A 139 -24.16 -7.19 -25.17
CA GLN A 139 -23.26 -8.07 -25.92
C GLN A 139 -23.09 -9.44 -25.21
N ALA A 140 -22.37 -10.36 -25.84
CA ALA A 140 -21.98 -11.61 -25.20
C ALA A 140 -21.14 -11.33 -23.93
N VAL A 141 -21.44 -12.07 -22.86
CA VAL A 141 -20.71 -11.99 -21.60
C VAL A 141 -19.39 -12.73 -21.73
N ILE A 142 -18.34 -12.21 -21.08
CA ILE A 142 -17.07 -12.92 -20.96
C ILE A 142 -17.27 -14.14 -20.05
N PRO A 143 -16.99 -15.38 -20.50
CA PRO A 143 -17.32 -16.59 -19.74
C PRO A 143 -16.74 -16.61 -18.32
N GLU A 144 -15.50 -16.15 -18.12
CA GLU A 144 -14.89 -16.16 -16.79
C GLU A 144 -15.57 -15.19 -15.81
N LEU A 145 -16.17 -14.11 -16.32
CA LEU A 145 -16.93 -13.13 -15.54
C LEU A 145 -18.41 -13.52 -15.36
N ALA A 146 -18.80 -14.70 -15.84
CA ALA A 146 -20.16 -15.26 -15.70
C ALA A 146 -20.20 -16.52 -14.82
N THR A 147 -19.07 -16.93 -14.26
CA THR A 147 -18.95 -18.09 -13.37
C THR A 147 -19.68 -17.85 -12.05
N GLU A 148 -20.16 -18.91 -11.40
CA GLU A 148 -20.78 -18.79 -10.08
C GLU A 148 -19.83 -18.23 -9.03
N GLU A 149 -18.55 -18.60 -9.10
CA GLU A 149 -17.51 -18.10 -8.20
C GLU A 149 -17.31 -16.59 -8.32
N TRP A 150 -17.17 -16.07 -9.55
CA TRP A 150 -17.04 -14.63 -9.78
C TRP A 150 -18.30 -13.86 -9.35
N LEU A 151 -19.48 -14.36 -9.73
CA LEU A 151 -20.74 -13.71 -9.37
C LEU A 151 -20.95 -13.69 -7.85
N LYS A 152 -20.54 -14.76 -7.14
CA LYS A 152 -20.56 -14.81 -5.68
C LYS A 152 -19.54 -13.85 -5.06
N ARG A 153 -18.35 -13.72 -5.65
CA ARG A 153 -17.32 -12.76 -5.20
C ARG A 153 -17.84 -11.32 -5.26
N CYS A 154 -18.57 -10.98 -6.32
CA CYS A 154 -19.10 -9.62 -6.55
C CYS A 154 -20.52 -9.37 -5.98
N SER A 155 -21.11 -10.34 -5.26
CA SER A 155 -22.56 -10.34 -4.96
C SER A 155 -23.02 -9.26 -3.98
N HIS A 156 -22.12 -8.69 -3.20
CA HIS A 156 -22.46 -7.68 -2.19
C HIS A 156 -22.60 -6.29 -2.82
N PRO A 157 -23.47 -5.41 -2.30
CA PRO A 157 -23.42 -4.00 -2.64
C PRO A 157 -22.08 -3.38 -2.19
N LEU A 158 -21.70 -2.28 -2.83
CA LEU A 158 -20.55 -1.48 -2.41
C LEU A 158 -20.99 -0.35 -1.48
N GLY A 159 -20.27 -0.13 -0.39
CA GLY A 159 -20.45 1.01 0.50
C GLY A 159 -21.58 0.89 1.51
N MET A 160 -22.23 -0.27 1.60
CA MET A 160 -23.33 -0.55 2.51
C MET A 160 -23.42 -2.03 2.85
N ASP A 161 -24.12 -2.37 3.93
CA ASP A 161 -24.47 -3.76 4.24
C ASP A 161 -25.65 -4.28 3.38
N MET A 162 -26.02 -5.56 3.55
CA MET A 162 -27.11 -6.18 2.80
C MET A 162 -28.51 -5.65 3.17
N GLN A 163 -28.63 -4.90 4.27
CA GLN A 163 -29.84 -4.19 4.67
C GLN A 163 -29.85 -2.75 4.10
N GLY A 164 -28.77 -2.37 3.43
CA GLY A 164 -28.54 -1.05 2.86
C GLY A 164 -28.21 0.03 3.88
N ASN A 165 -27.69 -0.33 5.05
CA ASN A 165 -27.12 0.66 5.96
C ASN A 165 -25.75 1.08 5.39
N MET A 166 -25.59 2.37 5.09
CA MET A 166 -24.33 2.91 4.58
C MET A 166 -23.23 2.79 5.64
N PHE A 167 -22.02 2.42 5.22
CA PHE A 167 -20.88 2.40 6.13
C PHE A 167 -20.43 3.83 6.49
N ASP A 168 -19.92 3.99 7.71
CA ASP A 168 -19.33 5.25 8.16
C ASP A 168 -18.14 5.61 7.26
N LEU A 169 -18.10 6.86 6.77
CA LEU A 169 -17.02 7.36 5.92
C LEU A 169 -15.70 7.48 6.68
N GLU A 170 -15.73 7.67 8.01
CA GLU A 170 -14.50 7.63 8.79
C GLU A 170 -13.92 6.22 8.84
N VAL A 171 -12.60 6.15 8.73
CA VAL A 171 -11.86 4.90 8.89
C VAL A 171 -11.54 4.74 10.37
N ASP A 172 -11.84 3.57 10.92
CA ASP A 172 -11.43 3.22 12.28
C ASP A 172 -9.94 2.88 12.30
N LEU A 173 -9.14 3.78 12.86
CA LEU A 173 -7.69 3.64 13.01
C LEU A 173 -7.29 2.37 13.77
N SER A 174 -8.17 1.82 14.61
CA SER A 174 -7.91 0.57 15.32
C SER A 174 -7.80 -0.64 14.36
N THR A 175 -8.53 -0.59 13.23
CA THR A 175 -8.54 -1.63 12.19
C THR A 175 -7.31 -1.56 11.29
N LEU A 176 -6.67 -0.40 11.20
CA LEU A 176 -5.46 -0.18 10.39
C LEU A 176 -4.17 -0.60 11.12
N CYS A 177 -4.23 -0.82 12.42
CA CYS A 177 -3.06 -1.19 13.21
C CYS A 177 -2.57 -2.61 12.88
N SER A 178 -1.36 -2.73 12.37
CA SER A 178 -0.75 -4.01 11.94
C SER A 178 0.53 -4.30 12.75
N ASN A 179 0.98 -5.56 12.76
CA ASN A 179 2.25 -5.92 13.40
C ASN A 179 3.40 -5.40 12.54
N ILE A 180 4.48 -4.95 13.19
CA ILE A 180 5.69 -4.55 12.48
C ILE A 180 6.34 -5.78 11.84
N ARG A 181 6.45 -6.91 12.55
CA ARG A 181 6.94 -8.18 12.00
C ARG A 181 6.17 -8.60 10.76
N GLY A 182 6.89 -9.03 9.72
CA GLY A 182 6.33 -9.49 8.45
C GLY A 182 6.09 -8.39 7.42
N GLU A 183 6.01 -7.13 7.85
CA GLU A 183 5.85 -6.00 6.92
C GLU A 183 7.12 -5.68 6.16
N SER A 184 6.94 -5.29 4.89
CA SER A 184 8.03 -4.79 4.04
C SER A 184 8.60 -3.49 4.59
N PHE A 185 9.92 -3.31 4.46
CA PHE A 185 10.60 -2.07 4.83
C PHE A 185 10.00 -0.83 4.14
N ARG A 186 9.34 -0.99 2.99
CA ARG A 186 8.65 0.09 2.24
C ARG A 186 7.51 0.76 3.00
N LYS A 187 6.96 0.09 4.02
CA LYS A 187 5.96 0.70 4.92
C LYS A 187 6.59 1.72 5.88
N PHE A 188 7.91 1.70 6.02
CA PHE A 188 8.63 2.45 7.04
C PHE A 188 9.70 3.39 6.48
N TYR A 189 10.41 2.97 5.43
CA TYR A 189 11.53 3.71 4.86
C TYR A 189 11.06 5.07 4.30
N HIS A 190 11.70 6.15 4.77
CA HIS A 190 11.30 7.54 4.53
C HIS A 190 9.84 7.86 4.89
N LYS A 191 9.30 7.20 5.92
CA LYS A 191 7.93 7.41 6.38
C LYS A 191 7.87 7.64 7.88
N ILE A 192 6.98 8.54 8.28
CA ILE A 192 6.56 8.67 9.66
C ILE A 192 5.40 7.71 9.89
N VAL A 193 5.51 6.92 10.95
CA VAL A 193 4.46 6.01 11.41
C VAL A 193 4.21 6.22 12.89
N PHE A 194 3.00 5.90 13.33
CA PHE A 194 2.75 5.72 14.75
C PHE A 194 3.15 4.30 15.15
N ILE A 195 3.94 4.16 16.21
CA ILE A 195 4.29 2.87 16.82
C ILE A 195 3.62 2.79 18.19
N LYS A 196 2.79 1.77 18.37
CA LYS A 196 2.17 1.47 19.67
C LYS A 196 3.24 0.96 20.62
N ALA A 197 3.43 1.65 21.73
CA ALA A 197 4.53 1.36 22.64
C ALA A 197 4.23 0.12 23.50
N SER A 198 5.22 -0.77 23.60
CA SER A 198 5.25 -1.80 24.64
C SER A 198 5.50 -1.16 26.02
N PRO A 199 5.28 -1.89 27.14
CA PRO A 199 5.65 -1.40 28.46
C PRO A 199 7.10 -0.90 28.55
N ILE A 200 8.05 -1.60 27.92
CA ILE A 200 9.47 -1.23 27.91
C ILE A 200 9.70 0.06 27.14
N LEU A 201 9.11 0.21 25.95
CA LEU A 201 9.24 1.46 25.19
C LEU A 201 8.61 2.64 25.93
N ARG A 202 7.48 2.45 26.63
CA ARG A 202 6.86 3.51 27.44
C ARG A 202 7.79 4.02 28.55
N ILE A 203 8.58 3.15 29.19
CA ILE A 203 9.58 3.57 30.18
C ILE A 203 10.61 4.48 29.51
N SER A 204 11.20 4.03 28.39
CA SER A 204 12.20 4.82 27.66
C SER A 204 11.65 6.15 27.14
N LEU A 205 10.39 6.20 26.72
CA LEU A 205 9.72 7.44 26.32
C LEU A 205 9.60 8.41 27.50
N ARG A 206 9.15 7.96 28.67
CA ARG A 206 9.01 8.80 29.87
C ARG A 206 10.36 9.34 30.38
N GLU A 207 11.43 8.57 30.23
CA GLU A 207 12.77 8.99 30.67
C GLU A 207 13.43 10.01 29.73
N ARG A 208 13.10 9.98 28.43
CA ARG A 208 13.86 10.70 27.40
C ARG A 208 13.08 11.76 26.64
N MET A 209 11.74 11.70 26.65
CA MET A 209 10.87 12.55 25.85
C MET A 209 9.88 13.31 26.73
N ASP A 210 9.28 14.36 26.18
CA ASP A 210 8.03 14.89 26.70
C ASP A 210 6.93 13.84 26.50
N CYS A 211 6.35 13.33 27.59
CA CYS A 211 5.44 12.20 27.59
C CYS A 211 4.38 12.38 28.67
N CYS A 212 3.11 12.25 28.31
CA CYS A 212 2.02 12.16 29.28
C CYS A 212 1.83 10.72 29.76
N GLU A 213 1.21 10.55 30.93
CA GLU A 213 0.97 9.22 31.53
C GLU A 213 0.17 8.29 30.61
N TYR A 214 -0.81 8.85 29.91
CA TYR A 214 -1.75 8.12 29.06
C TYR A 214 -1.28 7.91 27.62
N ASP A 215 -0.10 8.41 27.25
CA ASP A 215 0.42 8.23 25.90
C ASP A 215 0.66 6.75 25.64
N ASN A 216 0.11 6.24 24.54
CA ASN A 216 0.11 4.82 24.22
C ASN A 216 1.10 4.44 23.09
N GLY A 217 1.87 5.40 22.59
CA GLY A 217 2.87 5.17 21.56
C GLY A 217 3.74 6.38 21.27
N CYS A 218 4.28 6.41 20.06
CA CYS A 218 5.14 7.48 19.58
C CYS A 218 5.04 7.62 18.06
N LEU A 219 5.30 8.82 17.55
CA LEU A 219 5.61 8.99 16.13
C LEU A 219 7.08 8.65 15.91
N ALA A 220 7.35 7.88 14.86
CA ALA A 220 8.68 7.43 14.53
C ALA A 220 8.94 7.51 13.02
N TYR A 221 10.13 7.94 12.65
CA TYR A 221 10.60 8.03 11.28
C TYR A 221 11.48 6.83 10.93
N GLY A 222 11.12 6.07 9.89
CA GLY A 222 11.90 4.91 9.44
C GLY A 222 13.01 5.29 8.46
N TYR A 223 14.23 4.83 8.75
CA TYR A 223 15.41 5.02 7.92
C TYR A 223 16.23 3.72 7.86
N ILE A 224 17.10 3.59 6.85
CA ILE A 224 18.00 2.43 6.75
C ILE A 224 19.40 2.90 7.10
N ASN A 225 20.01 2.24 8.08
CA ASN A 225 21.41 2.41 8.41
C ASN A 225 22.20 1.22 7.84
N GLU A 226 23.33 1.47 7.17
CA GLU A 226 24.13 0.39 6.55
C GLU A 226 24.61 -0.68 7.56
N ARG A 227 24.85 -0.29 8.81
CA ARG A 227 25.33 -1.20 9.87
C ARG A 227 24.20 -1.81 10.69
N GLU A 228 23.12 -1.06 10.91
CA GLU A 228 22.05 -1.45 11.84
C GLU A 228 20.76 -1.87 11.14
N GLY A 229 20.72 -1.77 9.80
CA GLY A 229 19.54 -2.10 9.00
C GLY A 229 18.42 -1.07 9.16
N LEU A 230 17.19 -1.52 8.94
CA LEU A 230 16.00 -0.70 9.15
C LEU A 230 15.90 -0.30 10.63
N SER A 231 15.77 1.00 10.86
CA SER A 231 15.69 1.60 12.19
C SER A 231 14.67 2.71 12.22
N PHE A 232 14.17 3.01 13.42
CA PHE A 232 13.17 4.02 13.67
C PHE A 232 13.74 5.09 14.58
N ARG A 233 13.75 6.34 14.12
CA ARG A 233 14.00 7.48 14.99
C ARG A 233 12.69 7.89 15.63
N ILE A 234 12.63 7.83 16.95
CA ILE A 234 11.47 8.32 17.68
C ILE A 234 11.49 9.85 17.63
N LEU A 235 10.41 10.45 17.13
CA LEU A 235 10.27 11.89 16.96
C LEU A 235 9.64 12.50 18.22
N CYS A 236 8.52 11.95 18.68
CA CYS A 236 7.84 12.42 19.88
C CYS A 236 6.93 11.35 20.47
N SER A 237 6.53 11.51 21.73
CA SER A 237 5.45 10.72 22.31
C SER A 237 4.11 11.03 21.62
N ALA A 238 3.24 10.03 21.53
CA ALA A 238 1.95 10.16 20.85
C ALA A 238 0.89 9.22 21.44
N ASP A 239 -0.35 9.49 21.10
CA ASP A 239 -1.51 8.77 21.59
C ASP A 239 -2.56 8.60 20.49
N VAL A 240 -3.07 7.38 20.35
CA VAL A 240 -4.21 7.06 19.50
C VAL A 240 -5.37 6.59 20.39
N ARG A 241 -6.38 7.43 20.56
CA ARG A 241 -7.63 7.14 21.30
C ARG A 241 -8.81 7.82 20.63
N PHE A 242 -9.99 7.22 20.74
CA PHE A 242 -11.25 7.75 20.18
C PHE A 242 -11.13 8.11 18.68
N ASN A 243 -10.49 7.23 17.90
CA ASN A 243 -10.23 7.40 16.48
C ASN A 243 -9.41 8.66 16.09
N LYS A 244 -8.64 9.21 17.03
CA LYS A 244 -7.80 10.39 16.83
C LYS A 244 -6.37 10.11 17.25
N LEU A 245 -5.43 10.53 16.40
CA LEU A 245 -4.02 10.58 16.76
C LEU A 245 -3.70 11.98 17.31
N THR A 246 -3.00 12.03 18.44
CA THR A 246 -2.43 13.25 19.02
C THR A 246 -0.97 13.03 19.36
N ARG A 247 -0.17 14.11 19.41
CA ARG A 247 1.27 14.02 19.69
C ARG A 247 1.72 15.10 20.67
N ARG A 248 2.86 14.85 21.31
CA ARG A 248 3.57 15.82 22.17
C ARG A 248 4.53 16.69 21.35
N SER A 249 5.17 17.63 22.05
CA SER A 249 6.16 18.53 21.46
C SER A 249 7.34 17.75 20.87
N PHE A 250 7.89 18.27 19.77
CA PHE A 250 9.11 17.76 19.18
C PHE A 250 10.32 18.48 19.77
N ASP A 251 11.33 17.73 20.22
CA ASP A 251 12.62 18.26 20.66
C ASP A 251 13.74 17.50 19.94
N PRO A 252 14.42 18.10 18.94
CA PRO A 252 15.45 17.42 18.16
C PRO A 252 16.69 17.04 18.97
N MET A 253 16.88 17.59 20.17
CA MET A 253 17.98 17.23 21.06
C MET A 253 17.70 15.94 21.84
N ARG A 254 16.43 15.58 22.02
CA ARG A 254 16.01 14.35 22.69
C ARG A 254 15.90 13.24 21.67
N THR A 255 16.86 12.33 21.70
CA THR A 255 16.94 11.27 20.70
C THR A 255 16.77 9.88 21.30
N LEU A 256 15.93 9.08 20.65
CA LEU A 256 15.74 7.67 20.92
C LEU A 256 15.66 6.91 19.58
N THR A 257 16.35 5.77 19.50
CA THR A 257 16.32 4.90 18.31
C THR A 257 15.77 3.54 18.70
N LEU A 258 14.83 3.06 17.91
CA LEU A 258 14.30 1.70 18.00
C LEU A 258 14.74 0.94 16.74
N ARG A 259 15.57 -0.09 16.89
CA ARG A 259 16.01 -0.93 15.76
C ARG A 259 14.90 -1.90 15.37
N ARG A 260 14.83 -2.29 14.08
CA ARG A 260 13.79 -3.17 13.55
C ARG A 260 13.59 -4.44 14.39
N LYS A 261 14.66 -5.14 14.75
CA LYS A 261 14.59 -6.36 15.57
C LYS A 261 13.84 -6.18 16.90
N ALA A 262 14.05 -5.04 17.56
CA ALA A 262 13.38 -4.74 18.83
C ALA A 262 11.92 -4.26 18.64
N ALA A 263 11.57 -3.84 17.43
CA ALA A 263 10.23 -3.38 17.06
C ALA A 263 9.33 -4.50 16.51
N ASP A 264 9.86 -5.68 16.19
CA ASP A 264 9.13 -6.75 15.50
C ASP A 264 7.80 -7.13 16.18
N ASP A 265 7.78 -7.21 17.52
CA ASP A 265 6.58 -7.55 18.28
C ASP A 265 5.66 -6.34 18.56
N TYR A 266 5.98 -5.16 18.01
CA TYR A 266 5.18 -3.97 18.19
C TYR A 266 4.18 -3.82 17.05
N ARG A 267 3.15 -3.01 17.28
CA ARG A 267 2.17 -2.65 16.26
C ARG A 267 2.43 -1.24 15.76
N PHE A 268 2.12 -0.99 14.50
CA PHE A 268 2.21 0.34 13.91
C PHE A 268 0.92 0.72 13.20
N LEU A 269 0.81 2.01 12.89
CA LEU A 269 -0.26 2.64 12.15
C LEU A 269 0.36 3.66 11.18
N GLY A 270 0.02 3.56 9.90
CA GLY A 270 0.33 4.59 8.90
C GLY A 270 -0.49 5.85 9.15
N LEU A 271 -0.01 7.00 8.66
CA LEU A 271 -0.65 8.29 8.94
C LEU A 271 -1.66 8.74 7.89
N ASP A 272 -1.91 7.92 6.86
CA ASP A 272 -2.76 8.26 5.70
C ASP A 272 -4.18 8.73 6.12
N TYR A 273 -4.73 8.14 7.18
CA TYR A 273 -6.05 8.50 7.73
C TYR A 273 -5.99 9.29 9.05
N CYS A 274 -4.83 9.85 9.42
CA CYS A 274 -4.62 10.61 10.65
C CYS A 274 -4.60 12.12 10.37
N ASP A 275 -5.26 12.90 11.22
CA ASP A 275 -5.18 14.36 11.20
C ASP A 275 -4.11 14.81 12.21
N VAL A 276 -2.86 14.82 11.76
CA VAL A 276 -1.68 15.19 12.57
C VAL A 276 -0.72 16.02 11.74
N ASP A 277 -0.37 17.20 12.26
CA ASP A 277 0.67 18.02 11.65
C ASP A 277 2.06 17.47 12.01
N THR A 278 2.85 17.19 10.98
CA THR A 278 4.22 16.66 11.07
C THR A 278 5.26 17.61 10.45
N SER A 279 4.84 18.82 10.08
CA SER A 279 5.69 19.78 9.34
C SER A 279 6.92 20.23 10.13
N ASP A 280 6.81 20.31 11.46
CA ASP A 280 7.91 20.63 12.38
C ASP A 280 9.04 19.59 12.39
N PHE A 281 8.82 18.39 11.84
CA PHE A 281 9.87 17.37 11.69
C PHE A 281 10.71 17.54 10.43
N ALA A 282 10.30 18.38 9.46
CA ALA A 282 10.84 18.38 8.10
C ALA A 282 12.37 18.60 8.05
N ASP A 283 12.88 19.64 8.72
CA ASP A 283 14.32 19.95 8.71
C ASP A 283 15.14 18.84 9.37
N TYR A 284 14.62 18.26 10.44
CA TYR A 284 15.28 17.16 11.15
C TYR A 284 15.32 15.87 10.30
N ILE A 285 14.22 15.57 9.61
CA ILE A 285 14.13 14.43 8.68
C ILE A 285 15.09 14.64 7.51
N ALA A 286 15.14 15.83 6.91
CA ALA A 286 16.08 16.13 5.83
C ALA A 286 17.55 15.93 6.25
N ALA A 287 17.91 16.39 7.46
CA ALA A 287 19.25 16.15 8.01
C ALA A 287 19.53 14.66 8.28
N MET A 288 18.51 13.89 8.67
CA MET A 288 18.63 12.44 8.82
C MET A 288 18.83 11.72 7.49
N ASP A 289 18.07 12.11 6.47
CA ASP A 289 18.14 11.53 5.14
C ASP A 289 19.52 11.75 4.52
N GLU A 290 20.08 12.96 4.69
CA GLU A 290 21.45 13.23 4.26
C GLU A 290 22.48 12.41 5.07
N ARG A 291 22.29 12.30 6.39
CA ARG A 291 23.21 11.54 7.27
C ARG A 291 23.23 10.04 6.99
N TYR A 292 22.09 9.45 6.63
CA TYR A 292 21.94 8.02 6.39
C TYR A 292 21.72 7.69 4.90
N LYS A 293 22.02 8.65 4.02
CA LYS A 293 22.05 8.43 2.59
C LYS A 293 22.97 7.25 2.26
N CYS A 294 22.45 6.29 1.50
CA CYS A 294 23.27 5.16 1.08
C CYS A 294 24.47 5.66 0.26
N ALA A 295 25.67 5.20 0.62
CA ALA A 295 26.89 5.62 -0.07
C ALA A 295 26.96 5.11 -1.52
N HIS A 296 26.20 4.06 -1.85
CA HIS A 296 26.20 3.41 -3.16
C HIS A 296 24.86 3.59 -3.86
N GLU A 297 24.83 4.41 -4.91
CA GLU A 297 23.60 4.72 -5.66
C GLU A 297 22.90 3.48 -6.23
N GLN A 298 23.66 2.47 -6.68
CA GLN A 298 23.05 1.24 -7.18
C GLN A 298 22.41 0.40 -6.07
N THR A 299 22.99 0.40 -4.86
CA THR A 299 22.36 -0.23 -3.68
C THR A 299 21.06 0.47 -3.32
N GLU A 300 21.06 1.81 -3.27
CA GLU A 300 19.83 2.59 -3.06
C GLU A 300 18.78 2.27 -4.11
N LYS A 301 19.15 2.31 -5.39
CA LYS A 301 18.25 2.03 -6.51
C LYS A 301 17.69 0.61 -6.46
N MET A 302 18.48 -0.37 -6.03
CA MET A 302 17.98 -1.73 -5.82
C MET A 302 16.89 -1.81 -4.75
N ARG A 303 16.74 -0.83 -3.84
CA ARG A 303 15.59 -0.78 -2.91
C ARG A 303 14.28 -0.58 -3.66
N GLU A 304 14.26 -0.07 -4.89
CA GLU A 304 13.05 0.05 -5.72
C GLU A 304 12.61 -1.29 -6.33
N PHE A 305 13.51 -2.29 -6.38
CA PHE A 305 13.24 -3.58 -7.01
C PHE A 305 12.31 -4.43 -6.15
N LYS A 306 10.99 -4.31 -6.40
CA LYS A 306 9.93 -5.04 -5.70
C LYS A 306 10.05 -6.55 -5.83
N PHE A 307 10.59 -7.06 -6.94
CA PHE A 307 10.78 -8.49 -7.14
C PHE A 307 11.73 -9.12 -6.10
N LEU A 308 12.67 -8.34 -5.53
CA LEU A 308 13.57 -8.80 -4.48
C LEU A 308 12.91 -8.91 -3.09
N ASP A 309 11.73 -8.34 -2.88
CA ASP A 309 11.17 -8.19 -1.53
C ASP A 309 10.95 -9.55 -0.82
N SER A 310 10.62 -10.61 -1.57
CA SER A 310 10.44 -11.97 -1.03
C SER A 310 11.72 -12.64 -0.53
N VAL A 311 12.89 -12.15 -0.96
CA VAL A 311 14.20 -12.70 -0.60
C VAL A 311 15.04 -11.74 0.25
N ARG A 312 14.53 -10.54 0.57
CA ARG A 312 15.23 -9.59 1.44
C ARG A 312 15.29 -10.07 2.87
N HIS A 313 16.39 -9.75 3.55
CA HIS A 313 16.48 -9.91 4.99
C HIS A 313 15.50 -8.94 5.67
N PRO A 314 14.64 -9.39 6.60
CA PRO A 314 13.61 -8.54 7.22
C PRO A 314 14.17 -7.30 7.95
N GLU A 315 15.35 -7.44 8.56
CA GLU A 315 16.02 -6.34 9.28
C GLU A 315 16.95 -5.50 8.40
N TYR A 316 17.46 -6.04 7.29
CA TYR A 316 18.51 -5.42 6.48
C TYR A 316 18.08 -5.42 5.01
N PRO A 317 17.35 -4.39 4.55
CA PRO A 317 16.74 -4.41 3.22
C PRO A 317 17.72 -4.59 2.07
N ASP A 318 18.98 -4.20 2.23
CA ASP A 318 20.03 -4.33 1.22
C ASP A 318 20.70 -5.72 1.20
N ILE A 319 20.26 -6.64 2.06
CA ILE A 319 20.75 -8.02 2.11
C ILE A 319 19.67 -8.94 1.55
N VAL A 320 20.03 -9.81 0.61
CA VAL A 320 19.12 -10.78 0.00
C VAL A 320 19.62 -12.21 0.17
N LEU A 321 18.68 -13.15 0.18
CA LEU A 321 18.93 -14.58 0.24
C LEU A 321 19.18 -15.11 -1.18
N VAL A 322 20.38 -15.64 -1.40
CA VAL A 322 20.81 -16.19 -2.70
C VAL A 322 21.04 -17.69 -2.56
N MET A 323 20.61 -18.45 -3.55
CA MET A 323 20.84 -19.88 -3.67
C MET A 323 22.08 -20.15 -4.54
N LEU A 324 23.09 -20.79 -3.96
CA LEU A 324 24.27 -21.27 -4.67
C LEU A 324 23.96 -22.61 -5.33
N PHE A 325 24.40 -22.75 -6.59
CA PHE A 325 24.26 -23.98 -7.36
C PHE A 325 25.56 -24.33 -8.08
N LYS A 326 26.02 -25.58 -7.94
CA LYS A 326 27.17 -26.12 -8.66
C LYS A 326 26.95 -27.61 -8.89
N GLU A 327 27.29 -28.10 -10.08
CA GLU A 327 27.15 -29.51 -10.43
C GLU A 327 27.89 -30.39 -9.42
N GLY A 328 27.24 -31.46 -8.96
CA GLY A 328 27.76 -32.36 -7.93
C GLY A 328 27.65 -31.85 -6.49
N MET A 329 27.02 -30.69 -6.24
CA MET A 329 26.81 -30.11 -4.90
C MET A 329 25.33 -29.95 -4.58
N GLN A 330 24.99 -29.95 -3.29
CA GLN A 330 23.63 -29.60 -2.86
C GLN A 330 23.44 -28.08 -2.94
N ALA A 331 22.25 -27.63 -3.33
CA ALA A 331 21.94 -26.20 -3.34
C ALA A 331 22.00 -25.62 -1.92
N GLU A 332 22.57 -24.44 -1.78
CA GLU A 332 22.81 -23.81 -0.47
C GLU A 332 22.34 -22.36 -0.45
N LYS A 333 21.72 -21.91 0.65
CA LYS A 333 21.27 -20.53 0.80
C LYS A 333 22.31 -19.71 1.56
N VAL A 334 22.67 -18.55 1.03
CA VAL A 334 23.63 -17.61 1.61
C VAL A 334 23.08 -16.19 1.61
N TRP A 335 23.54 -15.36 2.55
CA TRP A 335 23.19 -13.94 2.59
C TRP A 335 24.19 -13.12 1.79
N VAL A 336 23.68 -12.24 0.94
CA VAL A 336 24.46 -11.41 0.04
C VAL A 336 24.04 -9.95 0.21
N HIS A 337 25.00 -9.07 0.47
CA HIS A 337 24.76 -7.63 0.48
C HIS A 337 24.80 -7.07 -0.94
N CYS A 338 23.68 -6.55 -1.43
CA CYS A 338 23.53 -6.01 -2.77
C CYS A 338 24.41 -4.77 -2.97
N MET A 339 25.23 -4.77 -4.04
CA MET A 339 26.16 -3.68 -4.31
C MET A 339 25.98 -3.04 -5.68
N ALA A 340 25.71 -3.86 -6.70
CA ALA A 340 25.62 -3.39 -8.07
C ALA A 340 24.64 -4.23 -8.90
N PHE A 341 24.26 -3.71 -10.06
CA PHE A 341 23.50 -4.47 -11.05
C PHE A 341 23.82 -4.03 -12.47
N SER A 342 23.61 -4.96 -13.40
CA SER A 342 23.57 -4.75 -14.85
C SER A 342 22.16 -5.02 -15.36
N GLU A 343 21.97 -5.04 -16.68
CA GLU A 343 20.66 -5.37 -17.27
C GLU A 343 20.16 -6.78 -16.89
N ASN A 344 21.06 -7.75 -16.75
CA ASN A 344 20.71 -9.18 -16.61
C ASN A 344 21.18 -9.83 -15.31
N GLU A 345 22.03 -9.16 -14.55
CA GLU A 345 22.69 -9.75 -13.38
C GLU A 345 22.82 -8.74 -12.24
N LEU A 346 22.62 -9.22 -11.02
CA LEU A 346 22.83 -8.49 -9.78
C LEU A 346 24.16 -8.94 -9.16
N PHE A 347 24.82 -8.05 -8.44
CA PHE A 347 26.11 -8.32 -7.80
C PHE A 347 26.05 -7.93 -6.35
N GLY A 348 26.70 -8.73 -5.50
CA GLY A 348 26.78 -8.42 -4.09
C GLY A 348 27.88 -9.17 -3.37
N LYS A 349 28.17 -8.68 -2.17
CA LYS A 349 29.20 -9.22 -1.29
C LYS A 349 28.64 -10.36 -0.46
N LEU A 350 29.27 -11.53 -0.54
CA LEU A 350 28.91 -12.68 0.29
C LEU A 350 29.18 -12.37 1.77
N LEU A 351 28.21 -12.65 2.65
CA LEU A 351 28.30 -12.35 4.08
C LEU A 351 28.55 -13.58 4.96
N THR A 352 28.14 -14.76 4.48
CA THR A 352 28.19 -16.00 5.25
C THR A 352 29.03 -17.04 4.52
N GLU A 353 29.86 -17.78 5.26
CA GLU A 353 30.65 -18.89 4.71
C GLU A 353 29.71 -20.00 4.24
N PRO A 354 29.83 -20.47 2.98
CA PRO A 354 29.10 -21.65 2.53
C PRO A 354 29.59 -22.91 3.26
N LYS A 355 28.68 -23.82 3.57
CA LYS A 355 28.95 -25.12 4.20
C LYS A 355 29.71 -26.05 3.27
N GLN A 356 29.48 -25.94 1.97
CA GLN A 356 30.21 -26.69 0.93
C GLN A 356 31.25 -25.80 0.25
N ASN A 357 32.31 -26.41 -0.30
CA ASN A 357 33.35 -25.66 -0.98
C ASN A 357 32.93 -25.22 -2.39
N PHE A 358 32.20 -24.11 -2.48
CA PHE A 358 31.87 -23.46 -3.74
C PHE A 358 33.04 -22.70 -4.38
N GLY A 359 34.17 -22.52 -3.66
CA GLY A 359 35.32 -21.72 -4.09
C GLY A 359 35.12 -20.21 -3.88
N ILE A 360 34.17 -19.83 -3.03
CA ILE A 360 33.86 -18.45 -2.64
C ILE A 360 33.77 -18.36 -1.11
N HIS A 361 34.16 -17.20 -0.59
CA HIS A 361 34.27 -16.92 0.84
C HIS A 361 33.63 -15.57 1.18
N PRO A 362 33.27 -15.34 2.45
CA PRO A 362 32.79 -14.05 2.92
C PRO A 362 33.71 -12.92 2.47
N GLY A 363 33.10 -11.89 1.89
CA GLY A 363 33.81 -10.76 1.32
C GLY A 363 34.04 -10.83 -0.18
N ASN A 364 33.93 -11.99 -0.82
CA ASN A 364 33.93 -12.07 -2.28
C ASN A 364 32.66 -11.43 -2.87
N ILE A 365 32.80 -10.82 -4.04
CA ILE A 365 31.68 -10.33 -4.84
C ILE A 365 31.23 -11.49 -5.73
N ILE A 366 29.93 -11.78 -5.71
CA ILE A 366 29.32 -12.80 -6.56
C ILE A 366 28.23 -12.18 -7.42
N GLY A 367 28.11 -12.67 -8.65
CA GLY A 367 26.97 -12.43 -9.53
C GLY A 367 25.81 -13.38 -9.22
N PHE A 368 24.59 -12.88 -9.29
CA PHE A 368 23.37 -13.67 -9.13
C PHE A 368 22.21 -13.14 -9.98
N THR A 369 21.36 -14.05 -10.46
CA THR A 369 20.22 -13.72 -11.33
C THR A 369 18.91 -14.07 -10.62
N PRO A 370 17.91 -13.17 -10.61
CA PRO A 370 16.56 -13.49 -10.13
C PRO A 370 15.84 -14.41 -11.12
N VAL A 371 15.34 -15.54 -10.64
CA VAL A 371 14.56 -16.51 -11.42
C VAL A 371 13.14 -16.59 -10.85
N PRO A 372 12.09 -16.31 -11.66
CA PRO A 372 10.70 -16.45 -11.21
C PRO A 372 10.34 -17.90 -10.83
N GLN A 373 9.56 -18.05 -9.76
CA GLN A 373 8.92 -19.30 -9.34
C GLN A 373 7.43 -19.09 -9.05
N LYS A 374 6.69 -20.17 -8.81
CA LYS A 374 5.24 -20.12 -8.52
C LYS A 374 4.89 -19.19 -7.35
N ASP A 375 5.74 -19.13 -6.32
CA ASP A 375 5.47 -18.40 -5.07
C ASP A 375 6.42 -17.21 -4.83
N GLY A 376 7.07 -16.69 -5.88
CA GLY A 376 7.98 -15.55 -5.77
C GLY A 376 9.20 -15.65 -6.68
N ILE A 377 10.37 -15.27 -6.17
CA ILE A 377 11.63 -15.42 -6.89
C ILE A 377 12.63 -16.23 -6.10
N VAL A 378 13.61 -16.80 -6.80
CA VAL A 378 14.86 -17.29 -6.20
C VAL A 378 16.02 -16.60 -6.91
N CYS A 379 16.94 -16.02 -6.16
CA CYS A 379 18.19 -15.53 -6.71
C CYS A 379 19.19 -16.68 -6.79
N ILE A 380 19.77 -16.94 -7.97
CA ILE A 380 20.69 -18.06 -8.20
C ILE A 380 22.08 -17.55 -8.56
N SER A 381 23.11 -18.14 -7.96
CA SER A 381 24.51 -17.92 -8.33
C SER A 381 25.21 -19.25 -8.61
N VAL A 382 26.08 -19.27 -9.63
CA VAL A 382 26.96 -20.42 -9.93
C VAL A 382 28.25 -20.43 -9.11
N GLY A 383 28.36 -19.53 -8.12
CA GLY A 383 29.50 -19.49 -7.20
C GLY A 383 30.80 -19.03 -7.83
N ARG A 384 30.73 -18.12 -8.80
CA ARG A 384 31.91 -17.47 -9.40
C ARG A 384 32.15 -16.13 -8.71
N ALA A 385 33.34 -15.94 -8.14
CA ALA A 385 33.79 -14.62 -7.74
C ALA A 385 34.02 -13.76 -9.00
N VAL A 386 33.60 -12.50 -8.93
CA VAL A 386 33.78 -11.50 -10.00
C VAL A 386 34.98 -10.62 -9.71
#